data_AF-Q6ZEP6-F1
#
_entry.id   AF-Q6ZEP6-F1
#
_cell.length_a   1.000
_cell.length_b   1.000
_cell.length_c   1.000
_cell.angle_alpha   90.00
_cell.angle_beta   90.00
_cell.angle_gamma   90.00
#
_symmetry.space_group_name_H-M   'P 1'
#
loop_
_entity.id
_entity.type
_entity.pdbx_description
1 polymer ?
#
loop_
_entity_poly.entity_id
_entity_poly.type
_entity_poly.pdbx_seq_one_letter_code
_entity_poly.pdbx_strand_id
1 'polypeptide(L)'
;MSLSGAILYVPLFLSMLFLLAIYGITFCFIFCINYSFDVYNCQILFSNSMDKNIWLILSLCTTMITACSQKQMQEMASNTMVTQNRTPDKTWRVKPGSVHDGDTFRAVADVTNEEIKVRLACIDAPELEQAGGVEARDYLRSMLTDNREIILMGAGKDQYGRSVVEVFAITDTPGLEVGVNGEMVLAGMAHYYERYKRSCPENAEQYEFLEQEAISSKAGVWANGDAERPWNWRGRNK
;
A
#
# COMPACT_ATOMS: atom_id res chain seq x y z
N MET A 1 4.52 75.53 10.92
CA MET A 1 3.28 75.66 11.71
C MET A 1 2.51 74.36 11.57
N SER A 2 2.11 73.77 12.70
CA SER A 2 1.49 72.45 12.81
C SER A 2 0.15 72.33 12.08
N LEU A 3 -0.20 71.11 11.66
CA LEU A 3 -1.35 70.40 12.21
C LEU A 3 -1.27 68.89 11.90
N SER A 4 -1.82 68.15 12.85
CA SER A 4 -1.74 66.71 13.10
C SER A 4 -3.02 66.01 12.64
N GLY A 5 -2.98 64.68 12.47
CA GLY A 5 -4.13 63.83 12.83
C GLY A 5 -4.70 62.88 11.78
N ALA A 6 -4.65 61.58 12.13
CA ALA A 6 -5.52 60.47 11.74
C ALA A 6 -5.34 59.84 10.35
N ILE A 7 -4.89 58.59 10.32
CA ILE A 7 -5.62 57.38 9.86
C ILE A 7 -4.59 56.23 9.84
N LEU A 8 -4.62 55.39 10.85
CA LEU A 8 -3.90 54.11 10.89
C LEU A 8 -4.67 53.24 11.88
N TYR A 9 -5.67 52.48 11.44
CA TYR A 9 -6.27 51.31 12.12
C TYR A 9 -7.48 50.82 11.29
N VAL A 10 -7.25 50.25 10.09
CA VAL A 10 -8.32 49.58 9.29
C VAL A 10 -7.93 48.21 8.68
N PRO A 11 -6.66 47.71 8.62
CA PRO A 11 -6.42 46.46 7.89
C PRO A 11 -6.61 45.17 8.72
N LEU A 12 -6.84 45.24 10.03
CA LEU A 12 -6.97 44.04 10.89
C LEU A 12 -8.40 43.52 11.06
N PHE A 13 -9.43 44.35 10.83
CA PHE A 13 -10.82 43.92 10.97
C PHE A 13 -11.34 43.14 9.74
N LEU A 14 -10.84 43.49 8.54
CA LEU A 14 -11.26 42.85 7.30
C LEU A 14 -10.65 41.45 7.10
N SER A 15 -9.43 41.21 7.59
CA SER A 15 -8.78 39.89 7.53
C SER A 15 -9.39 38.91 8.54
N MET A 16 -9.84 39.40 9.70
CA MET A 16 -10.53 38.58 10.70
C MET A 16 -11.93 38.14 10.24
N LEU A 17 -12.64 39.01 9.51
CA LEU A 17 -13.92 38.66 8.86
C LEU A 17 -13.75 37.61 7.75
N PHE A 18 -12.67 37.67 6.98
CA PHE A 18 -12.35 36.67 5.96
C PHE A 18 -12.02 35.29 6.56
N LEU A 19 -11.26 35.26 7.66
CA LEU A 19 -10.97 34.03 8.37
C LEU A 19 -12.23 33.44 9.02
N LEU A 20 -13.09 34.27 9.65
CA LEU A 20 -14.36 33.80 10.22
C LEU A 20 -15.35 33.27 9.17
N ALA A 21 -15.37 33.85 7.95
CA ALA A 21 -16.17 33.34 6.84
C ALA A 21 -15.65 31.99 6.34
N ILE A 22 -14.33 31.83 6.21
CA ILE A 22 -13.71 30.55 5.81
C ILE A 22 -13.96 29.47 6.87
N TYR A 23 -13.76 29.78 8.16
CA TYR A 23 -14.04 28.85 9.27
C TYR A 23 -15.53 28.53 9.38
N GLY A 24 -16.43 29.48 9.15
CA GLY A 24 -17.88 29.24 9.15
C GLY A 24 -18.34 28.32 8.01
N ILE A 25 -17.73 28.45 6.83
CA ILE A 25 -18.04 27.61 5.66
C ILE A 25 -17.48 26.20 5.82
N THR A 26 -16.26 26.03 6.37
CA THR A 26 -15.71 24.70 6.68
C THR A 26 -16.44 24.02 7.83
N PHE A 27 -16.86 24.74 8.87
CA PHE A 27 -17.64 24.14 9.96
C PHE A 27 -19.00 23.63 9.47
N CYS A 28 -19.64 24.34 8.53
CA CYS A 28 -20.92 23.93 7.95
C CYS A 28 -20.78 22.68 7.06
N PHE A 29 -19.70 22.56 6.29
CA PHE A 29 -19.39 21.36 5.50
C PHE A 29 -19.10 20.14 6.38
N ILE A 30 -18.33 20.29 7.46
CA ILE A 30 -18.01 19.20 8.38
C ILE A 30 -19.25 18.75 9.18
N PHE A 31 -20.15 19.67 9.52
CA PHE A 31 -21.41 19.34 10.21
C PHE A 31 -22.42 18.62 9.30
N CYS A 32 -22.49 18.95 8.01
CA CYS A 32 -23.38 18.27 7.06
C CYS A 32 -22.94 16.83 6.75
N ILE A 33 -21.62 16.56 6.68
CA ILE A 33 -21.10 15.20 6.41
C ILE A 33 -21.38 14.24 7.58
N ASN A 34 -21.38 14.73 8.82
CA ASN A 34 -21.56 13.88 10.01
C ASN A 34 -23.02 13.63 10.42
N TYR A 35 -24.00 14.36 9.88
CA TYR A 35 -25.40 14.31 10.37
C TYR A 35 -26.48 14.09 9.28
N SER A 36 -26.09 13.68 8.07
CA SER A 36 -27.03 13.33 6.97
C SER A 36 -28.12 14.38 6.70
N PHE A 37 -27.76 15.66 6.69
CA PHE A 37 -28.64 16.73 6.24
C PHE A 37 -28.35 17.11 4.78
N ASP A 38 -29.43 17.24 4.01
CA ASP A 38 -29.46 17.49 2.58
C ASP A 38 -28.76 18.82 2.22
N VAL A 39 -27.70 18.74 1.40
CA VAL A 39 -26.79 19.86 1.04
C VAL A 39 -27.53 21.06 0.42
N TYR A 40 -28.70 20.81 -0.17
CA TYR A 40 -29.51 21.83 -0.84
C TYR A 40 -30.12 22.88 0.10
N ASN A 41 -30.41 22.53 1.36
CA ASN A 41 -31.07 23.47 2.28
C ASN A 41 -30.12 24.53 2.87
N CYS A 42 -28.80 24.30 2.85
CA CYS A 42 -27.84 25.29 3.33
C CYS A 42 -27.58 26.42 2.33
N GLN A 43 -27.89 26.19 1.05
CA GLN A 43 -27.65 27.14 -0.04
C GLN A 43 -28.61 28.35 0.00
N ILE A 44 -29.77 28.22 0.66
CA ILE A 44 -30.81 29.25 0.70
C ILE A 44 -30.48 30.39 1.70
N LEU A 45 -29.73 30.12 2.77
CA LEU A 45 -29.49 31.12 3.82
C LEU A 45 -28.43 32.18 3.48
N PHE A 46 -27.65 31.99 2.41
CA PHE A 46 -26.59 32.93 2.00
C PHE A 46 -26.91 33.74 0.72
N SER A 47 -28.02 33.47 0.02
CA SER A 47 -28.30 34.12 -1.28
C SER A 47 -28.90 35.53 -1.19
N ASN A 48 -29.30 35.98 0.00
CA ASN A 48 -30.04 37.26 0.15
C ASN A 48 -29.15 38.47 0.48
N SER A 49 -27.83 38.30 0.59
CA SER A 49 -26.91 39.39 0.97
C SER A 49 -25.65 39.50 0.10
N MET A 50 -25.47 38.65 -0.91
CA MET A 50 -24.34 38.77 -1.84
C MET A 50 -24.84 39.20 -3.22
N ASP A 51 -24.16 40.19 -3.80
CA ASP A 51 -24.41 40.62 -5.17
C ASP A 51 -24.35 39.43 -6.14
N LYS A 52 -25.29 39.40 -7.09
CA LYS A 52 -25.39 38.31 -8.09
C LYS A 52 -24.08 38.09 -8.85
N ASN A 53 -23.29 39.14 -9.04
CA ASN A 53 -21.96 39.08 -9.66
C ASN A 53 -20.93 38.36 -8.78
N ILE A 54 -20.98 38.53 -7.46
CA ILE A 54 -20.09 37.84 -6.52
C ILE A 54 -20.43 36.34 -6.49
N TRP A 55 -21.72 36.01 -6.49
CA TRP A 55 -22.17 34.62 -6.52
C TRP A 55 -21.76 33.90 -7.82
N LEU A 56 -21.84 34.59 -8.96
CA LEU A 56 -21.39 34.06 -10.25
C LEU A 56 -19.88 33.79 -10.25
N ILE A 57 -19.08 34.73 -9.71
CA ILE A 57 -17.62 34.59 -9.63
C ILE A 57 -17.23 33.43 -8.71
N LEU A 58 -17.87 33.30 -7.54
CA LEU A 58 -17.62 32.20 -6.62
C LEU A 58 -18.01 30.85 -7.22
N SER A 59 -19.13 30.76 -7.94
CA SER A 59 -19.57 29.55 -8.63
C SER A 59 -18.67 29.15 -9.80
N LEU A 60 -18.11 30.13 -10.52
CA LEU A 60 -17.14 29.86 -11.59
C LEU A 60 -15.78 29.45 -11.01
N CYS A 61 -15.39 30.03 -9.87
CA CYS A 61 -14.14 29.69 -9.21
C CYS A 61 -14.17 28.26 -8.63
N THR A 62 -15.26 27.85 -7.97
CA THR A 62 -15.40 26.49 -7.43
C THR A 62 -15.42 25.43 -8.53
N THR A 63 -16.10 25.67 -9.64
CA THR A 63 -16.13 24.72 -10.77
C THR A 63 -14.75 24.55 -11.41
N MET A 64 -13.99 25.64 -11.57
CA MET A 64 -12.61 25.59 -12.07
C MET A 64 -11.66 24.84 -11.12
N ILE A 65 -11.80 25.03 -9.80
CA ILE A 65 -11.01 24.30 -8.79
C ILE A 65 -11.35 22.80 -8.83
N THR A 66 -12.63 22.43 -8.89
CA THR A 66 -13.04 21.02 -8.98
C THR A 66 -12.56 20.34 -10.26
N ALA A 67 -12.65 21.02 -11.42
CA ALA A 67 -12.18 20.49 -12.70
C ALA A 67 -10.65 20.29 -12.73
N CYS A 68 -9.90 21.21 -12.10
CA CYS A 68 -8.45 21.08 -11.96
C CYS A 68 -8.07 19.87 -11.07
N SER A 69 -8.77 19.69 -9.95
CA SER A 69 -8.55 18.54 -9.06
C SER A 69 -8.89 17.20 -9.73
N GLN A 70 -9.95 17.15 -10.54
CA GLN A 70 -10.31 15.95 -11.31
C GLN A 70 -9.25 15.61 -12.34
N LYS A 71 -8.71 16.60 -13.04
CA LYS A 71 -7.62 16.39 -14.00
C LYS A 71 -6.35 15.87 -13.31
N GLN A 72 -5.99 16.42 -12.14
CA GLN A 72 -4.86 15.94 -11.35
C GLN A 72 -5.06 14.50 -10.85
N MET A 73 -6.28 14.14 -10.42
CA MET A 73 -6.60 12.76 -10.04
C MET A 73 -6.59 11.79 -11.24
N GLN A 74 -7.04 12.21 -12.42
CA GLN A 74 -6.99 11.40 -13.64
C GLN A 74 -5.55 11.20 -14.13
N GLU A 75 -4.71 12.23 -14.07
CA GLU A 75 -3.28 12.13 -14.42
C GLU A 75 -2.52 11.27 -13.41
N MET A 76 -2.83 11.33 -12.11
CA MET A 76 -2.28 10.40 -11.11
C MET A 76 -2.78 8.96 -11.31
N ALA A 77 -4.05 8.75 -11.64
CA ALA A 77 -4.59 7.42 -11.96
C ALA A 77 -3.95 6.82 -13.22
N SER A 78 -3.68 7.65 -14.24
CA SER A 78 -3.00 7.24 -15.47
C SER A 78 -1.50 7.00 -15.27
N ASN A 79 -0.84 7.77 -14.38
CA ASN A 79 0.58 7.60 -14.06
C ASN A 79 0.86 6.49 -13.04
N THR A 80 -0.16 6.04 -12.31
CA THR A 80 -0.08 4.82 -11.46
C THR A 80 -0.01 3.55 -12.31
N MET A 81 -0.34 3.63 -13.61
CA MET A 81 -0.16 2.53 -14.58
C MET A 81 1.21 2.56 -15.28
N VAL A 82 2.26 3.09 -14.64
CA VAL A 82 3.63 2.96 -15.13
C VAL A 82 4.26 1.69 -14.54
N THR A 83 4.11 0.60 -15.30
CA THR A 83 5.08 -0.50 -15.49
C THR A 83 5.76 -1.09 -14.25
N GLN A 84 5.02 -1.90 -13.49
CA GLN A 84 5.59 -3.16 -13.04
C GLN A 84 5.61 -4.11 -14.25
N ASN A 85 6.64 -4.93 -14.38
CA ASN A 85 6.76 -6.00 -15.39
C ASN A 85 5.72 -7.13 -15.16
N ARG A 86 4.47 -6.79 -14.82
CA ARG A 86 3.33 -7.70 -14.86
C ARG A 86 3.14 -8.04 -16.31
N THR A 87 3.65 -9.18 -16.77
CA THR A 87 3.12 -9.80 -17.97
C THR A 87 1.77 -10.39 -17.58
N PRO A 88 0.64 -9.69 -17.84
CA PRO A 88 -0.68 -10.14 -17.38
C PRO A 88 -1.06 -11.47 -18.04
N ASP A 89 -0.35 -11.82 -19.13
CA ASP A 89 -0.60 -12.99 -19.96
C ASP A 89 0.08 -14.27 -19.45
N LYS A 90 0.90 -14.21 -18.40
CA LYS A 90 1.60 -15.40 -17.84
C LYS A 90 1.21 -15.62 -16.39
N THR A 91 0.08 -16.30 -16.20
CA THR A 91 -0.31 -16.90 -14.92
C THR A 91 0.43 -18.21 -14.68
N TRP A 92 0.57 -18.54 -13.40
CA TRP A 92 1.22 -19.75 -12.94
C TRP A 92 0.32 -20.45 -11.92
N ARG A 93 0.55 -21.75 -11.74
CA ARG A 93 0.04 -22.51 -10.60
C ARG A 93 1.18 -23.11 -9.82
N VAL A 94 0.96 -23.30 -8.51
CA VAL A 94 1.91 -24.04 -7.68
C VAL A 94 1.83 -25.52 -8.03
N LYS A 95 2.99 -26.14 -8.26
CA LYS A 95 3.07 -27.59 -8.45
C LYS A 95 2.65 -28.27 -7.14
N PRO A 96 1.63 -29.16 -7.16
CA PRO A 96 1.16 -29.82 -5.95
C PRO A 96 2.29 -30.50 -5.19
N GLY A 97 2.32 -30.32 -3.87
CA GLY A 97 3.35 -30.90 -2.98
C GLY A 97 4.78 -30.37 -3.19
N SER A 98 4.96 -29.24 -3.90
CA SER A 98 6.29 -28.66 -4.12
C SER A 98 6.78 -27.66 -3.08
N VAL A 99 5.89 -27.21 -2.18
CA VAL A 99 6.23 -26.32 -1.07
C VAL A 99 6.84 -27.18 0.05
N HIS A 100 8.17 -27.20 0.10
CA HIS A 100 8.94 -28.03 1.04
C HIS A 100 9.38 -27.25 2.28
N ASP A 101 9.62 -25.94 2.14
CA ASP A 101 10.01 -24.99 3.19
C ASP A 101 9.13 -23.73 3.14
N GLY A 102 9.50 -22.68 3.89
CA GLY A 102 8.71 -21.46 4.04
C GLY A 102 8.95 -20.37 3.00
N ASP A 103 9.87 -20.54 2.05
CA ASP A 103 10.18 -19.50 1.05
C ASP A 103 10.48 -20.03 -0.36
N THR A 104 10.38 -21.35 -0.59
CA THR A 104 10.58 -21.94 -1.91
C THR A 104 9.48 -22.91 -2.32
N PHE A 105 9.20 -22.95 -3.63
CA PHE A 105 8.27 -23.88 -4.24
C PHE A 105 8.55 -24.04 -5.74
N ARG A 106 7.78 -24.89 -6.43
CA ARG A 106 7.85 -25.02 -7.89
C ARG A 106 6.56 -24.50 -8.52
N ALA A 107 6.68 -23.67 -9.53
CA ALA A 107 5.56 -23.09 -10.26
C ALA A 107 5.50 -23.68 -11.68
N VAL A 108 4.30 -23.85 -12.21
CA VAL A 108 4.03 -24.34 -13.57
C VAL A 108 3.26 -23.25 -14.32
N ALA A 109 3.78 -22.84 -15.47
CA ALA A 109 3.12 -21.84 -16.31
C ALA A 109 1.87 -22.43 -16.96
N ASP A 110 0.76 -21.70 -16.95
CA ASP A 110 -0.54 -22.25 -17.37
C ASP A 110 -0.62 -22.55 -18.86
N VAL A 111 0.04 -21.75 -19.70
CA VAL A 111 0.00 -21.89 -21.16
C VAL A 111 1.05 -22.88 -21.67
N THR A 112 2.27 -22.83 -21.13
CA THR A 112 3.42 -23.57 -21.68
C THR A 112 3.75 -24.85 -20.92
N ASN A 113 3.13 -25.09 -19.75
CA ASN A 113 3.52 -26.14 -18.80
C ASN A 113 5.02 -26.10 -18.42
N GLU A 114 5.68 -24.95 -18.58
CA GLU A 114 7.04 -24.74 -18.12
C GLU A 114 7.09 -24.78 -16.60
N GLU A 115 7.94 -25.62 -16.03
CA GLU A 115 8.18 -25.69 -14.59
C GLU A 115 9.43 -24.87 -14.21
N ILE A 116 9.27 -24.00 -13.22
CA ILE A 116 10.38 -23.22 -12.64
C ILE A 116 10.46 -23.43 -11.13
N LYS A 117 11.67 -23.25 -10.57
CA LYS A 117 11.88 -23.16 -9.13
C LYS A 117 11.74 -21.70 -8.71
N VAL A 118 10.93 -21.44 -7.69
CA VAL A 118 10.66 -20.11 -7.16
C VAL A 118 11.27 -19.99 -5.77
N ARG A 119 11.91 -18.84 -5.51
CA ARG A 119 12.24 -18.36 -4.18
C ARG A 119 11.58 -16.99 -3.98
N LEU A 120 10.94 -16.80 -2.84
CA LEU A 120 10.35 -15.51 -2.48
C LEU A 120 11.45 -14.44 -2.34
N ALA A 121 11.31 -13.34 -3.10
CA ALA A 121 12.18 -12.18 -3.02
C ALA A 121 12.10 -11.51 -1.64
N CYS A 122 13.19 -10.86 -1.24
CA CYS A 122 13.34 -10.02 -0.04
C CYS A 122 13.22 -10.69 1.33
N ILE A 123 12.80 -11.94 1.37
CA ILE A 123 12.49 -12.61 2.62
C ILE A 123 13.30 -13.90 2.77
N ASP A 124 13.37 -14.37 4.01
CA ASP A 124 14.01 -15.63 4.37
C ASP A 124 13.19 -16.27 5.49
N ALA A 125 12.62 -17.44 5.22
CA ALA A 125 11.83 -18.18 6.20
C ALA A 125 12.75 -18.97 7.15
N PRO A 126 12.31 -19.27 8.39
CA PRO A 126 13.01 -20.20 9.27
C PRO A 126 13.20 -21.57 8.61
N GLU A 127 14.36 -22.18 8.84
CA GLU A 127 14.64 -23.53 8.35
C GLU A 127 13.70 -24.54 9.01
N LEU A 128 13.41 -25.67 8.37
CA LEU A 128 12.44 -26.65 8.93
C LEU A 128 12.80 -27.18 10.32
N GLU A 129 14.09 -27.26 10.63
CA GLU A 129 14.61 -27.70 11.92
C GLU A 129 14.73 -26.54 12.93
N GLN A 130 14.51 -25.30 12.47
CA GLN A 130 14.46 -24.11 13.30
C GLN A 130 13.05 -23.92 13.88
N ALA A 131 12.96 -23.33 15.07
CA ALA A 131 11.68 -22.92 15.65
C ALA A 131 10.90 -22.02 14.68
N GLY A 132 9.63 -22.35 14.41
CA GLY A 132 8.78 -21.64 13.47
C GLY A 132 8.90 -22.08 12.01
N GLY A 133 9.83 -22.99 11.66
CA GLY A 133 10.04 -23.42 10.26
C GLY A 133 8.90 -24.26 9.69
N VAL A 134 8.33 -25.15 10.51
CA VAL A 134 7.16 -25.95 10.11
C VAL A 134 5.94 -25.06 9.92
N GLU A 135 5.73 -24.12 10.85
CA GLU A 135 4.66 -23.14 10.83
C GLU A 135 4.75 -22.22 9.61
N ALA A 136 5.96 -21.73 9.29
CA ALA A 136 6.20 -20.90 8.12
C ALA A 136 5.86 -21.62 6.81
N ARG A 137 6.31 -22.89 6.66
CA ARG A 137 5.97 -23.73 5.50
C ARG A 137 4.47 -23.93 5.38
N ASP A 138 3.80 -24.27 6.48
CA ASP A 138 2.37 -24.58 6.45
C ASP A 138 1.53 -23.31 6.20
N TYR A 139 1.99 -22.15 6.68
CA TYR A 139 1.41 -20.85 6.31
C TYR A 139 1.56 -20.56 4.82
N LEU A 140 2.76 -20.74 4.24
CA LEU A 140 2.97 -20.58 2.81
C LEU A 140 2.06 -21.51 1.98
N ARG A 141 1.93 -22.78 2.40
CA ARG A 141 1.00 -23.73 1.77
C ARG A 141 -0.45 -23.25 1.82
N SER A 142 -0.88 -22.68 2.94
CA SER A 142 -2.24 -22.18 3.11
C SER A 142 -2.57 -20.99 2.19
N MET A 143 -1.57 -20.16 1.86
CA MET A 143 -1.75 -19.05 0.91
C MET A 143 -1.77 -19.52 -0.54
N LEU A 144 -1.07 -20.62 -0.82
CA LEU A 144 -0.81 -21.16 -2.15
C LEU A 144 -1.62 -22.43 -2.46
N THR A 145 -2.73 -22.66 -1.77
CA THR A 145 -3.56 -23.88 -1.86
C THR A 145 -3.87 -24.33 -3.29
N ASP A 146 -4.05 -25.65 -3.44
CA ASP A 146 -4.12 -26.35 -4.72
C ASP A 146 -5.01 -25.65 -5.77
N ASN A 147 -4.37 -25.31 -6.89
CA ASN A 147 -4.91 -24.62 -8.07
C ASN A 147 -5.20 -23.12 -7.95
N ARG A 148 -4.76 -22.44 -6.89
CA ARG A 148 -4.77 -20.98 -6.93
C ARG A 148 -3.81 -20.48 -8.01
N GLU A 149 -4.33 -19.61 -8.88
CA GLU A 149 -3.51 -18.90 -9.86
C GLU A 149 -2.64 -17.88 -9.12
N ILE A 150 -1.39 -17.79 -9.54
CA ILE A 150 -0.41 -16.84 -9.01
C ILE A 150 0.24 -16.06 -10.14
N ILE A 151 0.57 -14.83 -9.82
CA ILE A 151 1.37 -13.95 -10.66
C ILE A 151 2.75 -13.86 -10.03
N LEU A 152 3.77 -14.06 -10.85
CA LEU A 152 5.17 -13.95 -10.44
C LEU A 152 5.74 -12.66 -11.03
N MET A 153 6.19 -11.75 -10.17
CA MET A 153 6.90 -10.54 -10.55
C MET A 153 8.33 -10.66 -10.03
N GLY A 154 9.37 -10.53 -10.86
CA GLY A 154 10.68 -10.50 -10.25
C GLY A 154 11.90 -10.46 -11.13
N ALA A 155 13.01 -10.59 -10.42
CA ALA A 155 14.33 -10.12 -10.79
C ALA A 155 15.29 -11.33 -10.90
N GLY A 156 15.47 -11.81 -12.12
CA GLY A 156 16.53 -12.74 -12.48
C GLY A 156 16.51 -14.10 -11.76
N LYS A 157 17.64 -14.81 -11.86
CA LYS A 157 17.87 -16.09 -11.21
C LYS A 157 19.00 -15.97 -10.19
N ASP A 158 18.88 -16.70 -9.08
CA ASP A 158 19.97 -16.85 -8.13
C ASP A 158 21.03 -17.86 -8.61
N GLN A 159 22.11 -17.99 -7.83
CA GLN A 159 23.21 -18.92 -8.11
C GLN A 159 22.81 -20.40 -8.14
N TYR A 160 21.62 -20.75 -7.62
CA TYR A 160 21.07 -22.10 -7.62
C TYR A 160 20.05 -22.32 -8.75
N GLY A 161 19.88 -21.32 -9.63
CA GLY A 161 18.96 -21.35 -10.76
C GLY A 161 17.49 -21.15 -10.38
N ARG A 162 17.19 -20.68 -9.16
CA ARG A 162 15.83 -20.35 -8.71
C ARG A 162 15.48 -18.94 -9.19
N SER A 163 14.26 -18.76 -9.67
CA SER A 163 13.71 -17.44 -9.97
C SER A 163 13.40 -16.72 -8.66
N VAL A 164 13.95 -15.52 -8.46
CA VAL A 164 13.71 -14.71 -7.25
C VAL A 164 12.61 -13.70 -7.56
N VAL A 165 11.43 -13.91 -6.96
CA VAL A 165 10.20 -13.21 -7.35
C VAL A 165 9.35 -12.81 -6.15
N GLU A 166 8.66 -11.69 -6.29
CA GLU A 166 7.43 -11.39 -5.57
C GLU A 166 6.29 -12.22 -6.15
N VAL A 167 5.48 -12.80 -5.26
CA VAL A 167 4.38 -13.67 -5.62
C VAL A 167 3.07 -13.02 -5.21
N PHE A 168 2.13 -12.96 -6.13
CA PHE A 168 0.78 -12.45 -5.90
C PHE A 168 -0.21 -13.59 -6.11
N ALA A 169 -0.93 -13.94 -5.06
CA ALA A 169 -1.99 -14.94 -5.10
C ALA A 169 -3.29 -14.28 -5.58
N ILE A 170 -3.88 -14.80 -6.66
CA ILE A 170 -5.18 -14.32 -7.14
C ILE A 170 -6.26 -14.83 -6.17
N THR A 171 -7.14 -13.93 -5.75
CA THR A 171 -8.25 -14.27 -4.86
C THR A 171 -9.54 -14.49 -5.64
N ASP A 172 -10.55 -15.07 -4.98
CA ASP A 172 -11.88 -15.23 -5.56
C ASP A 172 -12.60 -13.88 -5.76
N THR A 173 -12.09 -12.80 -5.15
CA THR A 173 -12.60 -11.45 -5.34
C THR A 173 -11.99 -10.85 -6.61
N PRO A 174 -12.79 -10.50 -7.63
CA PRO A 174 -12.27 -9.94 -8.87
C PRO A 174 -11.43 -8.68 -8.65
N GLY A 175 -10.22 -8.66 -9.19
CA GLY A 175 -9.29 -7.53 -9.09
C GLY A 175 -8.54 -7.43 -7.76
N LEU A 176 -8.72 -8.39 -6.84
CA LEU A 176 -7.95 -8.47 -5.60
C LEU A 176 -6.87 -9.56 -5.68
N GLU A 177 -5.65 -9.13 -5.42
CA GLU A 177 -4.45 -9.97 -5.33
C GLU A 177 -3.85 -9.82 -3.92
N VAL A 178 -3.27 -10.90 -3.41
CA VAL A 178 -2.58 -10.91 -2.11
C VAL A 178 -1.08 -11.09 -2.33
N GLY A 179 -0.27 -10.14 -1.85
CA GLY A 179 1.19 -10.19 -1.92
C GLY A 179 1.76 -11.19 -0.92
N VAL A 180 2.05 -12.41 -1.38
CA VAL A 180 2.47 -13.54 -0.55
C VAL A 180 3.72 -13.22 0.26
N ASN A 181 4.72 -12.58 -0.35
CA ASN A 181 5.96 -12.22 0.35
C ASN A 181 5.71 -11.30 1.54
N GLY A 182 4.83 -10.30 1.37
CA GLY A 182 4.49 -9.34 2.42
C GLY A 182 3.72 -10.01 3.55
N GLU A 183 2.74 -10.84 3.20
CA GLU A 183 1.95 -11.62 4.17
C GLU A 183 2.83 -12.59 4.99
N MET A 184 3.83 -13.23 4.37
CA MET A 184 4.79 -14.07 5.10
C MET A 184 5.53 -13.28 6.18
N VAL A 185 5.95 -12.04 5.89
CA VAL A 185 6.67 -11.19 6.86
C VAL A 185 5.72 -10.67 7.93
N LEU A 186 4.56 -10.13 7.52
CA LEU A 186 3.56 -9.57 8.43
C LEU A 186 3.05 -10.60 9.45
N ALA A 187 2.86 -11.85 9.01
CA ALA A 187 2.45 -12.94 9.89
C ALA A 187 3.59 -13.46 10.80
N GLY A 188 4.81 -12.94 10.68
CA GLY A 188 5.97 -13.43 11.40
C GLY A 188 6.42 -14.83 10.96
N MET A 189 6.17 -15.19 9.70
CA MET A 189 6.54 -16.48 9.12
C MET A 189 7.83 -16.40 8.29
N ALA A 190 8.31 -15.19 8.03
CA ALA A 190 9.60 -14.93 7.40
C ALA A 190 10.24 -13.66 7.94
N HIS A 191 11.56 -13.59 7.80
CA HIS A 191 12.35 -12.42 8.14
C HIS A 191 12.63 -11.60 6.88
N TYR A 192 12.65 -10.27 7.01
CA TYR A 192 13.20 -9.42 5.96
C TYR A 192 14.72 -9.64 5.89
N TYR A 193 15.24 -9.87 4.68
CA TYR A 193 16.66 -10.16 4.49
C TYR A 193 17.36 -9.13 3.61
N GLU A 194 17.94 -8.14 4.28
CA GLU A 194 18.63 -6.99 3.67
C GLU A 194 19.74 -7.39 2.67
N ARG A 195 20.40 -8.55 2.87
CA ARG A 195 21.47 -9.01 1.97
C ARG A 195 20.97 -9.29 0.54
N TYR A 196 19.67 -9.46 0.36
CA TYR A 196 19.02 -9.59 -0.94
C TYR A 196 18.36 -8.31 -1.44
N LYS A 197 18.65 -7.13 -0.85
CA LYS A 197 18.14 -5.84 -1.33
C LYS A 197 18.43 -5.59 -2.83
N ARG A 198 19.51 -6.16 -3.37
CA ARG A 198 19.83 -6.10 -4.82
C ARG A 198 18.94 -6.97 -5.71
N SER A 199 18.32 -8.00 -5.14
CA SER A 199 17.38 -8.91 -5.80
C SER A 199 15.93 -8.61 -5.43
N CYS A 200 15.72 -7.56 -4.63
CA CYS A 200 14.42 -7.01 -4.31
C CYS A 200 13.96 -6.01 -5.37
N PRO A 201 12.65 -5.83 -5.55
CA PRO A 201 12.13 -4.69 -6.29
C PRO A 201 12.42 -3.37 -5.57
N GLU A 202 12.25 -2.25 -6.28
CA GLU A 202 12.64 -0.90 -5.82
C GLU A 202 11.97 -0.48 -4.50
N ASN A 203 10.83 -1.08 -4.16
CA ASN A 203 10.05 -0.84 -2.94
C ASN A 203 10.42 -1.79 -1.77
N ALA A 204 11.65 -2.32 -1.72
CA ALA A 204 12.10 -3.27 -0.68
C ALA A 204 11.88 -2.79 0.77
N GLU A 205 11.88 -1.46 1.00
CA GLU A 205 11.66 -0.84 2.32
C GLU A 205 10.30 -1.18 2.93
N GLN A 206 9.30 -1.55 2.12
CA GLN A 206 8.00 -2.02 2.63
C GLN A 206 8.15 -3.26 3.53
N TYR A 207 9.09 -4.17 3.21
CA TYR A 207 9.29 -5.39 3.96
C TYR A 207 9.91 -5.13 5.34
N GLU A 208 10.70 -4.06 5.48
CA GLU A 208 11.21 -3.63 6.77
C GLU A 208 10.07 -3.15 7.67
N PHE A 209 9.16 -2.33 7.13
CA PHE A 209 7.98 -1.87 7.88
C PHE A 209 7.09 -3.05 8.33
N LEU A 210 6.82 -4.00 7.43
CA LEU A 210 6.05 -5.21 7.76
C LEU A 210 6.74 -6.06 8.84
N GLU A 211 8.07 -6.16 8.83
CA GLU A 211 8.81 -6.87 9.88
C GLU A 211 8.67 -6.17 11.23
N GLN A 212 8.75 -4.83 11.27
CA GLN A 212 8.52 -4.07 12.50
C GLN A 212 7.09 -4.26 13.03
N GLU A 213 6.10 -4.30 12.15
CA GLU A 213 4.72 -4.58 12.54
C GLU A 213 4.56 -5.98 13.13
N ALA A 214 5.15 -7.00 12.50
CA ALA A 214 5.17 -8.37 13.00
C ALA A 214 5.86 -8.50 14.37
N ILE A 215 6.97 -7.77 14.58
CA ILE A 215 7.66 -7.69 15.88
C ILE A 215 6.76 -7.04 16.93
N SER A 216 6.15 -5.89 16.61
CA SER A 216 5.32 -5.13 17.54
C SER A 216 4.07 -5.90 17.99
N SER A 217 3.51 -6.68 17.07
CA SER A 217 2.34 -7.53 17.29
C SER A 217 2.69 -8.91 17.87
N LYS A 218 3.99 -9.22 18.02
CA LYS A 218 4.50 -10.53 18.47
C LYS A 218 3.97 -11.68 17.61
N ALA A 219 3.90 -11.47 16.30
CA ALA A 219 3.40 -12.45 15.35
C ALA A 219 4.43 -13.56 15.05
N GLY A 220 3.95 -14.78 14.84
CA GLY A 220 4.76 -15.92 14.40
C GLY A 220 6.03 -16.13 15.23
N VAL A 221 7.19 -16.15 14.58
CA VAL A 221 8.49 -16.33 15.24
C VAL A 221 8.79 -15.28 16.31
N TRP A 222 8.20 -14.08 16.19
CA TRP A 222 8.43 -12.97 17.12
C TRP A 222 7.68 -13.11 18.45
N ALA A 223 6.82 -14.13 18.61
CA ALA A 223 6.00 -14.34 19.80
C ALA A 223 6.79 -14.35 21.12
N ASN A 224 7.98 -14.97 21.10
CA ASN A 224 8.82 -15.15 22.29
C ASN A 224 9.94 -14.10 22.42
N GLY A 225 10.10 -13.21 21.43
CA GLY A 225 11.10 -12.13 21.43
C GLY A 225 12.54 -12.56 21.17
N ASP A 226 12.82 -13.86 21.03
CA ASP A 226 14.14 -14.45 20.81
C ASP A 226 14.27 -15.12 19.43
N ALA A 227 13.49 -14.65 18.45
CA ALA A 227 13.49 -15.17 17.08
C ALA A 227 14.89 -15.11 16.46
N GLU A 228 15.54 -16.25 16.31
CA GLU A 228 16.79 -16.34 15.59
C GLU A 228 16.54 -16.14 14.09
N ARG A 229 17.40 -15.35 13.42
CA ARG A 229 17.30 -15.16 11.97
C ARG A 229 17.87 -16.39 11.22
N PRO A 230 17.30 -16.84 10.10
CA PRO A 230 17.64 -18.12 9.45
C PRO A 230 19.12 -18.22 9.03
N TRP A 231 19.71 -17.12 8.57
CA TRP A 231 21.12 -17.08 8.19
C TRP A 231 22.08 -17.23 9.37
N ASN A 232 21.67 -16.82 10.58
CA ASN A 232 22.44 -17.07 11.80
C ASN A 232 22.36 -18.54 12.19
N TRP A 233 21.15 -19.13 12.13
CA TRP A 233 20.92 -20.56 12.39
C TRP A 233 21.76 -21.43 11.45
N ARG A 234 21.78 -21.12 10.14
CA ARG A 234 22.64 -21.79 9.15
C ARG A 234 24.13 -21.67 9.43
N GLY A 235 24.56 -20.58 10.07
CA GLY A 235 25.96 -20.38 10.43
C GLY A 235 26.40 -21.28 11.59
N ARG A 236 25.47 -21.65 12.49
CA ARG A 236 25.75 -22.48 13.68
C ARG A 236 25.58 -23.97 13.44
N ASN A 237 24.73 -24.37 12.49
CA ASN A 237 24.35 -25.77 12.24
C ASN A 237 24.98 -26.35 10.96
N LYS A 238 26.15 -25.83 10.55
CA LYS A 238 26.91 -26.31 9.40
C LYS A 238 27.99 -27.32 9.80
#